data_AF-A0A2G2MSZ3-F1
#
_entry.id   AF-A0A2G2MSZ3-F1
#
_cell.length_a   1.000
_cell.length_b   1.000
_cell.length_c   1.000
_cell.angle_alpha   90.00
_cell.angle_beta   90.00
_cell.angle_gamma   90.00
#
_symmetry.space_group_name_H-M   'P 1'
#
loop_
_entity.id
_entity.type
_entity.pdbx_description
1 polymer ?
#
loop_
_entity_poly.entity_id
_entity_poly.type
_entity_poly.pdbx_seq_one_letter_code
_entity_poly.pdbx_strand_id
1 'polypeptide(L)'
;MRYLLLFLLPFFLFSKPFKVATYNVENLFDAEYVGTEYDNYRVKRNWTKRMVEVKLNNVAEVICDLDADILGLQEIENTNIFEQLKKRLSRVGCGYRHAAISSKKGATIQVAVLSRFPIKKQKELQVSYSPRVRNILEVEVDIRGEPLVLFINHWKSRAYRGYESKRMKYAKTLKTRLDALPKSKAYILLGDFNTDYDAHLSLEKKIDDTKGRTGLHHVLGLLDDSNRLMGEAQMLKGTQGHYTLWKELALDQRWNTKFYGKKGTADHIVISSALFDSRGLDYVNNSFKVFRRDYLFTKREYIYRWQYKKGKHRGKGYSDHLPVYAYFDNKPYRAGKDIKKSKTKREIQKIEYLYLHEKLENEVILENIIVIWKKWGNAIIKQSKEGRGMFLFGCANALEEGHKYDLLVRAITSYKGLKEVTHAYVLKEKGKADIEKYILKASDFSKKIAQRQNEVIRDLVGTYKNKYFHLEGRKIPIYFKKKKYRPENMTDIKIHNALLGYYKKLQLVVSSPNDFTVLEK
;
A
#
# COMPACT_ATOMS: atom_id res chain seq x y z
N MET A 1 -33.40 -24.85 44.89
CA MET A 1 -33.11 -23.73 43.95
C MET A 1 -31.62 -23.47 43.66
N ARG A 2 -30.69 -24.37 44.04
CA ARG A 2 -29.23 -24.17 43.87
C ARG A 2 -28.62 -24.98 42.71
N TYR A 3 -29.40 -25.89 42.10
CA TYR A 3 -28.98 -26.75 40.98
C TYR A 3 -29.56 -26.33 39.62
N LEU A 4 -30.47 -25.34 39.57
CA LEU A 4 -31.07 -24.87 38.31
C LEU A 4 -30.14 -23.94 37.50
N LEU A 5 -29.11 -23.36 38.14
CA LEU A 5 -28.16 -22.45 37.50
C LEU A 5 -27.05 -23.16 36.69
N LEU A 6 -26.82 -24.46 36.92
CA LEU A 6 -25.82 -25.26 36.19
C LEU A 6 -26.35 -25.83 34.86
N PHE A 7 -27.68 -25.87 34.67
CA PHE A 7 -28.31 -26.38 33.43
C PHE A 7 -28.48 -25.31 32.34
N LEU A 8 -28.25 -24.03 32.63
CA LEU A 8 -28.34 -22.93 31.67
C LEU A 8 -26.99 -22.52 31.04
N LEU A 9 -25.86 -23.02 31.56
CA LEU A 9 -24.53 -22.71 31.03
C LEU A 9 -24.23 -23.22 29.61
N PRO A 10 -24.79 -24.35 29.10
CA PRO A 10 -24.47 -24.79 27.73
C PRO A 10 -25.19 -23.98 26.64
N PHE A 11 -26.17 -23.14 26.99
CA PHE A 11 -26.95 -22.36 26.03
C PHE A 11 -26.31 -21.03 25.59
N PHE A 12 -25.17 -20.65 26.17
CA PHE A 12 -24.44 -19.43 25.83
C PHE A 12 -23.03 -19.66 25.28
N LEU A 13 -22.78 -20.81 24.62
CA LEU A 13 -21.58 -21.00 23.82
C LEU A 13 -21.68 -20.22 22.51
N PHE A 14 -21.60 -18.89 22.58
CA PHE A 14 -21.46 -18.07 21.38
C PHE A 14 -20.10 -18.36 20.75
N SER A 15 -20.11 -18.84 19.50
CA SER A 15 -18.91 -18.82 18.66
C SER A 15 -18.33 -17.40 18.65
N LYS A 16 -17.07 -17.29 19.05
CA LYS A 16 -16.27 -16.08 18.82
C LYS A 16 -15.73 -16.12 17.38
N PRO A 17 -15.70 -14.97 16.69
CA PRO A 17 -15.02 -14.85 15.42
C PRO A 17 -13.57 -15.35 15.51
N PHE A 18 -13.09 -15.97 14.44
CA PHE A 18 -11.71 -16.41 14.33
C PHE A 18 -10.91 -15.47 13.43
N LYS A 19 -9.63 -15.30 13.75
CA LYS A 19 -8.71 -14.38 13.07
C LYS A 19 -7.92 -15.11 11.99
N VAL A 20 -8.01 -14.64 10.75
CA VAL A 20 -7.19 -15.09 9.62
C VAL A 20 -6.21 -13.98 9.24
N ALA A 21 -4.94 -14.31 9.12
CA ALA A 21 -3.88 -13.35 8.84
C ALA A 21 -2.89 -13.86 7.80
N THR A 22 -2.12 -12.94 7.23
CA THR A 22 -0.95 -13.25 6.41
C THR A 22 0.26 -12.41 6.79
N TYR A 23 1.45 -12.99 6.72
CA TYR A 23 2.70 -12.33 7.06
C TYR A 23 3.88 -12.85 6.22
N ASN A 24 4.46 -11.96 5.40
CA ASN A 24 5.79 -12.17 4.83
C ASN A 24 6.84 -11.89 5.91
N VAL A 25 7.63 -12.92 6.27
CA VAL A 25 8.58 -12.84 7.40
C VAL A 25 9.94 -12.24 7.02
N GLU A 26 10.12 -11.78 5.78
CA GLU A 26 11.38 -11.31 5.19
C GLU A 26 12.47 -12.38 5.34
N ASN A 27 12.46 -13.38 4.45
CA ASN A 27 13.49 -14.38 4.26
C ASN A 27 13.95 -15.08 5.55
N LEU A 28 13.12 -15.99 6.05
CA LEU A 28 13.48 -16.86 7.16
C LEU A 28 14.23 -18.09 6.60
N PHE A 29 15.56 -17.97 6.59
CA PHE A 29 16.51 -19.04 6.24
C PHE A 29 17.00 -19.79 7.48
N ASP A 30 17.33 -21.06 7.34
CA ASP A 30 18.13 -21.78 8.32
C ASP A 30 19.62 -21.43 8.19
N ALA A 31 20.46 -22.12 8.95
CA ALA A 31 21.90 -21.89 8.99
C ALA A 31 22.68 -22.86 8.09
N GLU A 32 21.98 -23.74 7.38
CA GLU A 32 22.56 -24.71 6.47
C GLU A 32 22.57 -24.13 5.06
N TYR A 33 23.53 -24.56 4.24
CA TYR A 33 23.64 -24.09 2.86
C TYR A 33 23.34 -25.28 1.93
N VAL A 34 22.16 -25.26 1.34
CA VAL A 34 21.64 -26.23 0.38
C VAL A 34 21.70 -25.74 -1.08
N GLY A 35 22.12 -24.49 -1.29
CA GLY A 35 22.50 -23.96 -2.61
C GLY A 35 21.42 -23.15 -3.33
N THR A 36 20.24 -22.99 -2.74
CA THR A 36 19.14 -22.19 -3.30
C THR A 36 19.04 -20.79 -2.70
N GLU A 37 19.85 -20.47 -1.69
CA GLU A 37 19.83 -19.23 -0.91
C GLU A 37 20.31 -18.02 -1.69
N TYR A 38 19.85 -16.85 -1.28
CA TYR A 38 20.40 -15.59 -1.78
C TYR A 38 21.83 -15.37 -1.24
N ASP A 39 22.71 -14.72 -2.02
CA ASP A 39 24.11 -14.46 -1.62
C ASP A 39 24.24 -13.75 -0.25
N ASN A 40 23.24 -12.95 0.10
CA ASN A 40 23.18 -12.24 1.37
C ASN A 40 23.02 -13.17 2.58
N TYR A 41 22.37 -14.33 2.45
CA TYR A 41 22.09 -15.27 3.54
C TYR A 41 23.16 -16.37 3.61
N ARG A 42 24.42 -15.94 3.75
CA ARG A 42 25.59 -16.81 3.84
C ARG A 42 26.45 -16.44 5.05
N VAL A 43 27.25 -17.40 5.54
CA VAL A 43 28.17 -17.17 6.67
C VAL A 43 29.12 -15.98 6.42
N LYS A 44 29.64 -15.83 5.20
CA LYS A 44 30.48 -14.67 4.79
C LYS A 44 29.79 -13.30 4.98
N ARG A 45 28.46 -13.29 5.00
CA ARG A 45 27.60 -12.12 5.22
C ARG A 45 27.09 -12.04 6.66
N ASN A 46 27.69 -12.81 7.57
CA ASN A 46 27.32 -12.94 8.97
C ASN A 46 25.96 -13.61 9.19
N TRP A 47 25.44 -14.42 8.26
CA TRP A 47 24.28 -15.27 8.53
C TRP A 47 24.75 -16.54 9.25
N THR A 48 24.57 -16.58 10.56
CA THR A 48 25.04 -17.67 11.44
C THR A 48 23.88 -18.29 12.20
N LYS A 49 24.07 -19.46 12.84
CA LYS A 49 23.08 -20.07 13.74
C LYS A 49 22.51 -19.07 14.75
N ARG A 50 23.36 -18.22 15.34
CA ARG A 50 22.94 -17.13 16.24
C ARG A 50 21.99 -16.13 15.56
N MET A 51 22.24 -15.77 14.30
CA MET A 51 21.34 -14.85 13.58
C MET A 51 19.99 -15.48 13.28
N VAL A 52 20.00 -16.76 12.89
CA VAL A 52 18.77 -17.54 12.67
C VAL A 52 17.95 -17.57 13.96
N GLU A 53 18.57 -17.84 15.11
CA GLU A 53 17.92 -17.81 16.42
C GLU A 53 17.27 -16.46 16.75
N VAL A 54 17.98 -15.36 16.47
CA VAL A 54 17.42 -14.01 16.65
C VAL A 54 16.24 -13.77 15.70
N LYS A 55 16.36 -14.17 14.43
CA LYS A 55 15.27 -14.01 13.45
C LYS A 55 14.05 -14.85 13.85
N LEU A 56 14.24 -16.09 14.31
CA LEU A 56 13.17 -16.94 14.84
C LEU A 56 12.46 -16.30 16.04
N ASN A 57 13.20 -15.72 16.98
CA ASN A 57 12.61 -14.99 18.11
C ASN A 57 11.76 -13.81 17.65
N ASN A 58 12.29 -12.97 16.75
CA ASN A 58 11.59 -11.79 16.28
C ASN A 58 10.33 -12.15 15.47
N VAL A 59 10.39 -13.21 14.66
CA VAL A 59 9.21 -13.72 13.96
C VAL A 59 8.20 -14.30 14.94
N ALA A 60 8.64 -15.08 15.93
CA ALA A 60 7.76 -15.65 16.94
C ALA A 60 7.05 -14.57 17.79
N GLU A 61 7.75 -13.51 18.20
CA GLU A 61 7.17 -12.36 18.91
C GLU A 61 6.00 -11.75 18.14
N VAL A 62 6.19 -11.50 16.83
CA VAL A 62 5.13 -10.95 15.97
C VAL A 62 3.96 -11.91 15.85
N ILE A 63 4.23 -13.21 15.66
CA ILE A 63 3.17 -14.22 15.52
C ILE A 63 2.36 -14.35 16.81
N CYS A 64 3.02 -14.38 17.97
CA CYS A 64 2.34 -14.46 19.26
C CYS A 64 1.47 -13.22 19.52
N ASP A 65 1.98 -12.01 19.28
CA ASP A 65 1.21 -10.78 19.49
C ASP A 65 0.09 -10.58 18.47
N LEU A 66 0.27 -11.10 17.25
CA LEU A 66 -0.75 -11.11 16.21
C LEU A 66 -1.90 -12.04 16.59
N ASP A 67 -1.58 -13.16 17.25
CA ASP A 67 -2.54 -14.12 17.81
C ASP A 67 -3.62 -14.54 16.79
N ALA A 68 -3.18 -14.94 15.60
CA ALA A 68 -4.08 -15.40 14.55
C ALA A 68 -4.47 -16.86 14.76
N ASP A 69 -5.71 -17.23 14.44
CA ASP A 69 -6.13 -18.64 14.48
C ASP A 69 -5.68 -19.39 13.23
N ILE A 70 -5.58 -18.69 12.10
CA ILE A 70 -4.97 -19.18 10.86
C ILE A 70 -4.02 -18.11 10.32
N LEU A 71 -2.78 -18.51 10.01
CA LEU A 71 -1.73 -17.61 9.54
C LEU A 71 -1.05 -18.16 8.29
N GLY A 72 -1.22 -17.47 7.17
CA GLY A 72 -0.42 -17.69 5.96
C GLY A 72 0.94 -17.01 6.07
N LEU A 73 2.02 -17.72 5.77
CA LEU A 73 3.39 -17.24 5.83
C LEU A 73 4.04 -17.26 4.45
N GLN A 74 4.86 -16.25 4.18
CA GLN A 74 5.68 -16.16 2.97
C GLN A 74 7.16 -16.01 3.34
N GLU A 75 8.05 -16.43 2.44
CA GLU A 75 9.50 -16.35 2.61
C GLU A 75 10.09 -17.28 3.67
N ILE A 76 9.53 -18.48 3.79
CA ILE A 76 10.06 -19.57 4.59
C ILE A 76 10.98 -20.41 3.69
N GLU A 77 12.25 -20.58 4.01
CA GLU A 77 13.18 -21.27 3.10
C GLU A 77 12.73 -22.70 2.75
N ASN A 78 12.46 -23.52 3.77
CA ASN A 78 12.24 -24.94 3.64
C ASN A 78 11.48 -25.50 4.86
N THR A 79 11.23 -26.81 4.87
CA THR A 79 10.55 -27.50 5.99
C THR A 79 11.37 -27.46 7.29
N ASN A 80 12.71 -27.50 7.21
CA ASN A 80 13.58 -27.52 8.39
C ASN A 80 13.41 -26.23 9.23
N ILE A 81 13.57 -25.05 8.62
CA ILE A 81 13.38 -23.79 9.33
C ILE A 81 11.92 -23.58 9.78
N PHE A 82 10.96 -24.12 9.03
CA PHE A 82 9.55 -24.08 9.41
C PHE A 82 9.26 -24.88 10.68
N GLU A 83 9.83 -26.08 10.81
CA GLU A 83 9.73 -26.89 12.03
C GLU A 83 10.43 -26.23 13.21
N GLN A 84 11.57 -25.56 12.99
CA GLN A 84 12.23 -24.75 14.03
C GLN A 84 11.33 -23.60 14.51
N LEU A 85 10.65 -22.91 13.59
CA LEU A 85 9.66 -21.88 13.94
C LEU A 85 8.50 -22.46 14.75
N LYS A 86 7.91 -23.59 14.32
CA LYS A 86 6.84 -24.26 15.07
C LYS A 86 7.27 -24.63 16.48
N LYS A 87 8.46 -25.22 16.63
CA LYS A 87 9.04 -25.54 17.96
C LYS A 87 9.24 -24.27 18.80
N ARG A 88 9.71 -23.17 18.20
CA ARG A 88 9.85 -21.88 18.89
C ARG A 88 8.51 -21.38 19.41
N LEU A 89 7.48 -21.36 18.56
CA LEU A 89 6.12 -20.92 18.91
C LEU A 89 5.52 -21.76 20.05
N SER A 90 5.65 -23.08 19.99
CA SER A 90 5.19 -23.97 21.06
C SER A 90 5.93 -23.70 22.37
N ARG A 91 7.25 -23.51 22.33
CA ARG A 91 8.07 -23.23 23.53
C ARG A 91 7.69 -21.92 24.21
N VAL A 92 7.30 -20.90 23.45
CA VAL A 92 6.89 -19.59 24.00
C VAL A 92 5.39 -19.48 24.27
N GLY A 93 4.63 -20.57 24.14
CA GLY A 93 3.22 -20.64 24.53
C GLY A 93 2.20 -20.17 23.50
N CYS A 94 2.59 -19.94 22.23
CA CYS A 94 1.68 -19.51 21.17
C CYS A 94 1.68 -20.48 19.96
N GLY A 95 1.88 -21.77 20.23
CA GLY A 95 1.97 -22.83 19.22
C GLY A 95 0.69 -23.08 18.43
N TYR A 96 0.85 -23.70 17.26
CA TYR A 96 -0.23 -24.10 16.36
C TYR A 96 -0.27 -25.62 16.22
N ARG A 97 -1.47 -26.19 16.27
CA ARG A 97 -1.67 -27.65 16.22
C ARG A 97 -1.54 -28.24 14.82
N HIS A 98 -1.84 -27.44 13.80
CA HIS A 98 -1.84 -27.87 12.40
C HIS A 98 -0.98 -26.91 11.57
N ALA A 99 -0.31 -27.45 10.56
CA ALA A 99 0.57 -26.69 9.69
C ALA A 99 0.72 -27.38 8.33
N ALA A 100 1.00 -26.60 7.29
CA ALA A 100 1.37 -27.10 5.96
C ALA A 100 2.38 -26.15 5.31
N ILE A 101 3.23 -26.67 4.42
CA ILE A 101 4.25 -25.90 3.69
C ILE A 101 4.35 -26.41 2.25
N SER A 102 4.61 -25.50 1.30
CA SER A 102 4.93 -25.89 -0.08
C SER A 102 6.35 -26.46 -0.21
N SER A 103 6.59 -27.28 -1.22
CA SER A 103 7.78 -28.15 -1.31
C SER A 103 8.49 -28.07 -2.67
N LYS A 104 8.34 -26.94 -3.38
CA LYS A 104 8.89 -26.81 -4.73
C LYS A 104 10.41 -26.89 -4.78
N LYS A 105 10.93 -27.91 -5.47
CA LYS A 105 12.37 -28.07 -5.76
C LYS A 105 12.93 -26.86 -6.51
N GLY A 106 14.08 -26.37 -6.07
CA GLY A 106 14.78 -25.23 -6.68
C GLY A 106 14.13 -23.86 -6.45
N ALA A 107 13.05 -23.78 -5.66
CA ALA A 107 12.60 -22.51 -5.11
C ALA A 107 13.45 -22.15 -3.89
N THR A 108 13.91 -20.90 -3.84
CA THR A 108 14.70 -20.34 -2.73
C THR A 108 13.91 -20.22 -1.44
N ILE A 109 12.60 -20.06 -1.55
CA ILE A 109 11.67 -19.86 -0.45
C ILE A 109 10.30 -20.42 -0.85
N GLN A 110 9.55 -20.83 0.16
CA GLN A 110 8.24 -21.47 0.13
C GLN A 110 7.19 -20.57 0.78
N VAL A 111 5.94 -21.00 0.67
CA VAL A 111 4.82 -20.48 1.46
C VAL A 111 4.34 -21.54 2.43
N ALA A 112 3.82 -21.12 3.58
CA ALA A 112 3.34 -22.01 4.61
C ALA A 112 2.04 -21.51 5.23
N VAL A 113 1.39 -22.36 6.02
CA VAL A 113 0.24 -22.01 6.84
C VAL A 113 0.38 -22.65 8.22
N LEU A 114 0.00 -21.90 9.24
CA LEU A 114 -0.18 -22.34 10.62
C LEU A 114 -1.67 -22.22 10.97
N SER A 115 -2.24 -23.22 11.63
CA SER A 115 -3.67 -23.26 11.96
C SER A 115 -3.95 -23.89 13.32
N ARG A 116 -4.85 -23.27 14.09
CA ARG A 116 -5.43 -23.84 15.31
C ARG A 116 -6.55 -24.85 15.02
N PHE A 117 -7.07 -24.81 13.78
CA PHE A 117 -8.10 -25.69 13.24
C PHE A 117 -7.49 -26.78 12.35
N PRO A 118 -8.11 -27.97 12.26
CA PRO A 118 -7.59 -29.07 11.44
C PRO A 118 -7.45 -28.72 9.96
N ILE A 119 -6.29 -29.00 9.39
CA ILE A 119 -6.08 -29.00 7.92
C ILE A 119 -6.50 -30.39 7.41
N LYS A 120 -7.55 -30.45 6.59
CA LYS A 120 -8.10 -31.70 6.05
C LYS A 120 -7.47 -32.09 4.73
N LYS A 121 -7.12 -31.11 3.90
CA LYS A 121 -6.50 -31.32 2.59
C LYS A 121 -5.45 -30.25 2.33
N GLN A 122 -4.42 -30.63 1.60
CA GLN A 122 -3.42 -29.71 1.07
C GLN A 122 -3.08 -30.07 -0.38
N LYS A 123 -2.82 -29.05 -1.20
CA LYS A 123 -2.40 -29.18 -2.59
C LYS A 123 -1.51 -28.02 -2.96
N GLU A 124 -0.54 -28.26 -3.83
CA GLU A 124 0.24 -27.19 -4.46
C GLU A 124 -0.24 -26.94 -5.89
N LEU A 125 -0.46 -25.67 -6.23
CA LEU A 125 -0.69 -25.27 -7.62
C LEU A 125 0.65 -24.91 -8.26
N GLN A 126 1.06 -25.75 -9.21
CA GLN A 126 2.30 -25.56 -9.97
C GLN A 126 2.16 -24.42 -10.97
N VAL A 127 2.77 -23.27 -10.69
CA VAL A 127 2.68 -22.07 -11.56
C VAL A 127 3.56 -22.21 -12.81
N SER A 128 4.71 -22.88 -12.70
CA SER A 128 5.66 -23.11 -13.80
C SER A 128 6.66 -24.18 -13.41
N TYR A 129 7.18 -24.97 -14.35
CA TYR A 129 8.30 -25.89 -14.08
C TYR A 129 9.65 -25.19 -13.88
N SER A 130 9.75 -23.89 -14.20
CA SER A 130 10.98 -23.12 -14.05
C SER A 130 11.45 -23.06 -12.58
N PRO A 131 12.77 -23.22 -12.32
CA PRO A 131 13.32 -23.07 -10.98
C PRO A 131 13.06 -21.65 -10.45
N ARG A 132 12.99 -21.48 -9.13
CA ARG A 132 12.73 -20.20 -8.43
C ARG A 132 11.34 -19.57 -8.64
N VAL A 133 10.49 -20.12 -9.50
CA VAL A 133 9.06 -19.75 -9.52
C VAL A 133 8.39 -20.49 -8.36
N ARG A 134 7.68 -19.80 -7.48
CA ARG A 134 7.04 -20.44 -6.31
C ARG A 134 5.72 -21.08 -6.71
N ASN A 135 5.28 -22.09 -5.95
CA ASN A 135 3.93 -22.62 -6.05
C ASN A 135 2.96 -21.80 -5.18
N ILE A 136 1.67 -21.99 -5.41
CA ILE A 136 0.61 -21.50 -4.53
C ILE A 136 0.17 -22.69 -3.67
N LEU A 137 0.08 -22.49 -2.36
CA LEU A 137 -0.39 -23.53 -1.44
C LEU A 137 -1.90 -23.39 -1.24
N GLU A 138 -2.64 -24.42 -1.62
CA GLU A 138 -4.07 -24.59 -1.37
C GLU A 138 -4.26 -25.49 -0.15
N VAL A 139 -5.01 -25.04 0.86
CA VAL A 139 -5.39 -25.88 2.00
C VAL A 139 -6.88 -25.78 2.28
N GLU A 140 -7.49 -26.89 2.69
CA GLU A 140 -8.86 -26.94 3.21
C GLU A 140 -8.77 -27.10 4.73
N VAL A 141 -9.29 -26.11 5.46
CA VAL A 141 -9.31 -26.07 6.92
C VAL A 141 -10.74 -26.27 7.42
N ASP A 142 -10.90 -27.12 8.42
CA ASP A 142 -12.19 -27.42 9.04
C ASP A 142 -12.46 -26.48 10.24
N ILE A 143 -13.33 -25.50 10.02
CA ILE A 143 -13.75 -24.53 11.03
C ILE A 143 -15.00 -25.06 11.73
N ARG A 144 -14.79 -25.97 12.68
CA ARG A 144 -15.88 -26.52 13.52
C ARG A 144 -17.02 -27.14 12.69
N GLY A 145 -16.68 -27.90 11.64
CA GLY A 145 -17.62 -28.53 10.72
C GLY A 145 -17.75 -27.80 9.39
N GLU A 146 -17.35 -26.52 9.31
CA GLU A 146 -17.46 -25.73 8.09
C GLU A 146 -16.11 -25.66 7.32
N PRO A 147 -16.06 -26.13 6.06
CA PRO A 147 -14.81 -26.16 5.30
C PRO A 147 -14.47 -24.79 4.69
N LEU A 148 -13.29 -24.27 5.03
CA LEU A 148 -12.72 -23.06 4.45
C LEU A 148 -11.51 -23.38 3.59
N VAL A 149 -11.49 -22.91 2.32
CA VAL A 149 -10.31 -23.07 1.45
C VAL A 149 -9.45 -21.81 1.50
N LEU A 150 -8.14 -21.98 1.67
CA LEU A 150 -7.16 -20.91 1.69
C LEU A 150 -6.14 -21.10 0.56
N PHE A 151 -5.85 -20.02 -0.16
CA PHE A 151 -4.79 -19.98 -1.15
C PHE A 151 -3.68 -19.05 -0.69
N ILE A 152 -2.57 -19.61 -0.21
CA ILE A 152 -1.41 -18.86 0.28
C ILE A 152 -0.50 -18.53 -0.91
N ASN A 153 -0.31 -17.24 -1.15
CA ASN A 153 0.35 -16.71 -2.33
C ASN A 153 1.68 -16.01 -1.97
N HIS A 154 2.70 -16.20 -2.81
CA HIS A 154 3.86 -15.31 -2.88
C HIS A 154 4.27 -15.12 -4.34
N TRP A 155 3.70 -14.10 -4.98
CA TRP A 155 3.87 -13.84 -6.40
C TRP A 155 5.25 -13.25 -6.72
N LYS A 156 5.59 -13.15 -8.01
CA LYS A 156 6.88 -12.62 -8.44
C LYS A 156 7.07 -11.16 -8.01
N SER A 157 8.12 -10.91 -7.21
CA SER A 157 8.57 -9.58 -6.81
C SER A 157 8.78 -8.64 -8.00
N ARG A 158 8.52 -7.34 -7.77
CA ARG A 158 8.71 -6.23 -8.72
C ARG A 158 10.19 -5.92 -9.00
N ALA A 159 11.11 -6.43 -8.18
CA ALA A 159 12.54 -6.24 -8.36
C ALA A 159 13.10 -7.05 -9.55
N TYR A 160 14.27 -6.66 -10.05
CA TYR A 160 15.06 -7.39 -11.06
C TYR A 160 14.24 -7.81 -12.30
N ARG A 161 13.67 -6.85 -13.03
CA ARG A 161 12.80 -7.10 -14.20
C ARG A 161 11.62 -8.01 -13.85
N GLY A 162 11.05 -7.76 -12.68
CA GLY A 162 9.86 -8.39 -12.14
C GLY A 162 8.59 -7.87 -12.78
N TYR A 163 8.46 -8.06 -14.10
CA TYR A 163 7.36 -7.53 -14.89
C TYR A 163 6.00 -8.13 -14.50
N GLU A 164 4.92 -7.39 -14.79
CA GLU A 164 3.55 -7.78 -14.47
C GLU A 164 3.13 -9.09 -15.15
N SER A 165 3.58 -9.37 -16.38
CA SER A 165 3.34 -10.65 -17.06
C SER A 165 3.76 -11.88 -16.24
N LYS A 166 4.80 -11.75 -15.41
CA LYS A 166 5.26 -12.83 -14.52
C LYS A 166 4.28 -13.06 -13.36
N ARG A 167 3.65 -12.00 -12.84
CA ARG A 167 2.57 -12.10 -11.84
C ARG A 167 1.27 -12.61 -12.48
N MET A 168 0.98 -12.24 -13.73
CA MET A 168 -0.17 -12.78 -14.46
C MET A 168 -0.14 -14.31 -14.58
N LYS A 169 1.04 -14.95 -14.63
CA LYS A 169 1.14 -16.42 -14.61
C LYS A 169 0.55 -17.03 -13.34
N TYR A 170 0.88 -16.47 -12.17
CA TYR A 170 0.29 -16.88 -10.89
C TYR A 170 -1.22 -16.65 -10.89
N ALA A 171 -1.64 -15.47 -11.34
CA ALA A 171 -3.06 -15.11 -11.41
C ALA A 171 -3.86 -16.08 -12.29
N LYS A 172 -3.32 -16.47 -13.46
CA LYS A 172 -3.96 -17.43 -14.38
C LYS A 172 -4.06 -18.82 -13.75
N THR A 173 -2.97 -19.34 -13.17
CA THR A 173 -2.97 -20.63 -12.46
C THR A 173 -4.01 -20.65 -11.35
N LEU A 174 -4.06 -19.58 -10.54
CA LEU A 174 -5.04 -19.46 -9.46
C LEU A 174 -6.47 -19.37 -10.02
N LYS A 175 -6.71 -18.51 -11.02
CA LYS A 175 -8.02 -18.35 -11.65
C LYS A 175 -8.57 -19.67 -12.19
N THR A 176 -7.75 -20.47 -12.89
CA THR A 176 -8.14 -21.81 -13.36
C THR A 176 -8.57 -22.71 -12.21
N ARG A 177 -7.86 -22.68 -11.07
CA ARG A 177 -8.24 -23.48 -9.91
C ARG A 177 -9.55 -23.00 -9.28
N LEU A 178 -9.75 -21.69 -9.20
CA LEU A 178 -10.96 -21.06 -8.65
C LEU A 178 -12.19 -21.33 -9.51
N ASP A 179 -12.05 -21.34 -10.84
CA ASP A 179 -13.13 -21.65 -11.77
C ASP A 179 -13.61 -23.11 -11.68
N ALA A 180 -12.75 -24.00 -11.19
CA ALA A 180 -13.08 -25.39 -10.92
C ALA A 180 -13.70 -25.62 -9.52
N LEU A 181 -13.82 -24.58 -8.68
CA LEU A 181 -14.50 -24.70 -7.39
C LEU A 181 -16.02 -24.51 -7.56
N PRO A 182 -16.86 -25.19 -6.75
CA PRO A 182 -18.28 -24.86 -6.65
C PRO A 182 -18.48 -23.39 -6.28
N LYS A 183 -19.49 -22.74 -6.86
CA LYS A 183 -19.79 -21.32 -6.57
C LYS A 183 -20.09 -21.05 -5.08
N SER A 184 -20.63 -22.04 -4.36
CA SER A 184 -20.91 -21.97 -2.92
C SER A 184 -19.67 -22.18 -2.04
N LYS A 185 -18.49 -22.47 -2.61
CA LYS A 185 -17.30 -22.74 -1.81
C LYS A 185 -16.75 -21.44 -1.23
N ALA A 186 -16.72 -21.35 0.10
CA ALA A 186 -16.03 -20.28 0.80
C ALA A 186 -14.51 -20.43 0.65
N TYR A 187 -13.85 -19.37 0.19
CA TYR A 187 -12.40 -19.35 0.09
C TYR A 187 -11.80 -17.95 0.25
N ILE A 188 -10.54 -17.93 0.70
CA ILE A 188 -9.74 -16.73 0.91
C ILE A 188 -8.44 -16.84 0.11
N LEU A 189 -8.12 -15.80 -0.66
CA LEU A 189 -6.82 -15.61 -1.28
C LEU A 189 -6.01 -14.68 -0.39
N LEU A 190 -4.88 -15.15 0.13
CA LEU A 190 -4.05 -14.37 1.05
C LEU A 190 -2.56 -14.55 0.79
N GLY A 191 -1.76 -13.55 1.12
CA GLY A 191 -0.32 -13.57 0.94
C GLY A 191 0.24 -12.33 0.27
N ASP A 192 1.52 -12.42 -0.11
CA ASP A 192 2.24 -11.36 -0.82
C ASP A 192 2.02 -11.49 -2.33
N PHE A 193 1.12 -10.68 -2.87
CA PHE A 193 0.83 -10.63 -4.31
C PHE A 193 1.83 -9.74 -5.06
N ASN A 194 2.69 -9.00 -4.36
CA ASN A 194 3.63 -8.03 -4.95
C ASN A 194 2.96 -7.02 -5.91
N THR A 195 1.68 -6.72 -5.67
CA THR A 195 0.84 -5.80 -6.46
C THR A 195 0.07 -4.90 -5.52
N ASP A 196 0.07 -3.60 -5.73
CA ASP A 196 -0.69 -2.65 -4.91
C ASP A 196 -2.21 -2.78 -5.17
N TYR A 197 -3.06 -2.50 -4.18
CA TYR A 197 -4.53 -2.62 -4.27
C TYR A 197 -5.18 -1.70 -5.32
N ASP A 198 -4.44 -0.69 -5.76
CA ASP A 198 -4.86 0.27 -6.77
C ASP A 198 -4.05 0.15 -8.07
N ALA A 199 -3.29 -0.94 -8.26
CA ALA A 199 -2.43 -1.09 -9.44
C ALA A 199 -3.20 -1.11 -10.77
N HIS A 200 -4.51 -1.34 -10.78
CA HIS A 200 -5.38 -1.14 -11.95
C HIS A 200 -5.44 0.34 -12.41
N LEU A 201 -5.05 1.29 -11.56
CA LEU A 201 -4.95 2.73 -11.84
C LEU A 201 -3.50 3.26 -11.77
N SER A 202 -2.59 2.53 -11.13
CA SER A 202 -1.29 3.05 -10.68
C SER A 202 -0.08 2.18 -11.06
N LEU A 203 -0.25 1.20 -11.95
CA LEU A 203 0.84 0.29 -12.33
C LEU A 203 2.08 1.07 -12.80
N GLU A 204 3.23 0.78 -12.20
CA GLU A 204 4.45 1.51 -12.51
C GLU A 204 4.95 1.17 -13.93
N LYS A 205 5.17 2.19 -14.78
CA LYS A 205 5.68 2.04 -16.16
C LYS A 205 6.87 1.07 -16.26
N LYS A 206 7.79 1.09 -15.28
CA LYS A 206 9.01 0.26 -15.28
C LYS A 206 8.78 -1.25 -15.17
N ILE A 207 7.61 -1.68 -14.69
CA ILE A 207 7.23 -3.10 -14.55
C ILE A 207 6.03 -3.47 -15.44
N ASP A 208 5.47 -2.52 -16.17
CA ASP A 208 4.29 -2.72 -17.00
C ASP A 208 4.69 -3.18 -18.40
N ASP A 209 4.65 -4.49 -18.61
CA ASP A 209 4.74 -5.13 -19.94
C ASP A 209 3.37 -5.63 -20.42
N THR A 210 2.30 -5.09 -19.83
CA THR A 210 0.92 -5.59 -19.92
C THR A 210 -0.09 -4.51 -20.28
N LYS A 211 0.39 -3.29 -20.58
CA LYS A 211 -0.43 -2.13 -20.94
C LYS A 211 -1.51 -1.83 -19.87
N GLY A 212 -1.09 -1.74 -18.62
CA GLY A 212 -1.93 -1.42 -17.46
C GLY A 212 -2.75 -2.59 -16.90
N ARG A 213 -2.80 -3.74 -17.59
CA ARG A 213 -3.53 -4.92 -17.11
C ARG A 213 -2.74 -5.65 -16.04
N THR A 214 -3.38 -5.96 -14.92
CA THR A 214 -2.74 -6.65 -13.78
C THR A 214 -3.35 -8.01 -13.49
N GLY A 215 -2.54 -8.95 -13.02
CA GLY A 215 -2.99 -10.28 -12.61
C GLY A 215 -4.00 -10.22 -11.47
N LEU A 216 -3.68 -9.45 -10.43
CA LEU A 216 -4.55 -9.33 -9.25
C LEU A 216 -5.92 -8.77 -9.61
N HIS A 217 -6.01 -7.74 -10.46
CA HIS A 217 -7.28 -7.07 -10.70
C HIS A 217 -8.05 -7.67 -11.87
N HIS A 218 -7.38 -7.81 -13.02
CA HIS A 218 -8.03 -8.13 -14.29
C HIS A 218 -8.13 -9.64 -14.56
N VAL A 219 -7.29 -10.47 -13.92
CA VAL A 219 -7.35 -11.93 -14.09
C VAL A 219 -8.11 -12.59 -12.95
N LEU A 220 -7.85 -12.19 -11.70
CA LEU A 220 -8.62 -12.72 -10.57
C LEU A 220 -10.02 -12.10 -10.44
N GLY A 221 -10.34 -11.02 -11.16
CA GLY A 221 -11.71 -10.47 -11.18
C GLY A 221 -12.05 -9.71 -9.90
N LEU A 222 -11.26 -8.68 -9.58
CA LEU A 222 -11.55 -7.74 -8.48
C LEU A 222 -12.26 -6.49 -8.99
N LEU A 223 -12.50 -6.38 -10.30
CA LEU A 223 -13.03 -5.19 -10.93
C LEU A 223 -14.45 -5.45 -11.44
N ASP A 224 -15.29 -4.42 -11.35
CA ASP A 224 -16.56 -4.34 -12.08
C ASP A 224 -16.32 -3.95 -13.56
N ASP A 225 -17.38 -3.96 -14.36
CA ASP A 225 -17.34 -3.62 -15.79
C ASP A 225 -16.87 -2.18 -16.06
N SER A 226 -16.90 -1.32 -15.04
CA SER A 226 -16.41 0.07 -15.09
C SER A 226 -14.96 0.21 -14.61
N ASN A 227 -14.21 -0.89 -14.51
CA ASN A 227 -12.83 -0.93 -14.03
C ASN A 227 -12.68 -0.33 -12.61
N ARG A 228 -13.65 -0.57 -11.73
CA ARG A 228 -13.60 -0.20 -10.30
C ARG A 228 -13.58 -1.43 -9.44
N LEU A 229 -12.92 -1.36 -8.29
CA LEU A 229 -12.91 -2.48 -7.35
C LEU A 229 -14.34 -2.86 -6.92
N MET A 230 -14.65 -4.15 -7.01
CA MET A 230 -15.89 -4.79 -6.55
C MET A 230 -16.29 -4.33 -5.14
N GLY A 231 -17.58 -4.02 -4.94
CA GLY A 231 -18.13 -3.52 -3.68
C GLY A 231 -18.93 -4.58 -2.92
N GLU A 232 -19.26 -4.25 -1.67
CA GLU A 232 -20.09 -5.07 -0.78
C GLU A 232 -21.45 -5.38 -1.43
N ALA A 233 -22.07 -4.40 -2.09
CA ALA A 233 -23.33 -4.59 -2.80
C ALA A 233 -23.26 -5.63 -3.93
N GLN A 234 -22.13 -5.76 -4.63
CA GLN A 234 -21.92 -6.80 -5.63
C GLN A 234 -21.71 -8.18 -4.97
N MET A 235 -20.97 -8.22 -3.86
CA MET A 235 -20.75 -9.46 -3.12
C MET A 235 -22.04 -10.04 -2.54
N LEU A 236 -22.88 -9.19 -1.94
CA LEU A 236 -24.20 -9.56 -1.42
C LEU A 236 -25.16 -10.06 -2.51
N LYS A 237 -24.99 -9.63 -3.76
CA LYS A 237 -25.74 -10.14 -4.91
C LYS A 237 -25.21 -11.47 -5.45
N GLY A 238 -24.12 -12.00 -4.87
CA GLY A 238 -23.45 -13.19 -5.37
C GLY A 238 -22.77 -12.97 -6.72
N THR A 239 -22.44 -11.73 -7.09
CA THR A 239 -21.72 -11.45 -8.34
C THR A 239 -20.38 -12.17 -8.35
N GLN A 240 -20.09 -12.89 -9.44
CA GLN A 240 -18.84 -13.62 -9.58
C GLN A 240 -17.66 -12.64 -9.62
N GLY A 241 -16.68 -12.88 -8.74
CA GLY A 241 -15.47 -12.08 -8.58
C GLY A 241 -15.08 -12.03 -7.11
N HIS A 242 -14.24 -11.08 -6.75
CA HIS A 242 -13.69 -11.02 -5.39
C HIS A 242 -13.66 -9.62 -4.81
N TYR A 243 -13.72 -9.59 -3.49
CA TYR A 243 -13.63 -8.37 -2.71
C TYR A 243 -12.26 -8.27 -2.03
N THR A 244 -11.53 -7.18 -2.29
CA THR A 244 -10.29 -6.87 -1.57
C THR A 244 -10.60 -6.10 -0.29
N LEU A 245 -10.14 -6.64 0.84
CA LEU A 245 -10.42 -6.04 2.15
C LEU A 245 -9.72 -4.69 2.36
N TRP A 246 -8.72 -4.34 1.54
CA TRP A 246 -8.11 -3.01 1.54
C TRP A 246 -9.13 -1.88 1.31
N LYS A 247 -10.30 -2.16 0.74
CA LYS A 247 -11.36 -1.17 0.54
C LYS A 247 -11.93 -0.60 1.84
N GLU A 248 -11.83 -1.32 2.94
CA GLU A 248 -12.40 -0.92 4.24
C GLU A 248 -11.57 0.16 4.92
N LEU A 249 -10.27 0.21 4.64
CA LEU A 249 -9.39 1.19 5.25
C LEU A 249 -9.44 2.52 4.50
N ALA A 250 -9.27 3.61 5.25
CA ALA A 250 -9.01 4.92 4.66
C ALA A 250 -7.72 4.89 3.82
N LEU A 251 -7.66 5.67 2.73
CA LEU A 251 -6.57 5.60 1.75
C LEU A 251 -5.16 5.79 2.37
N ASP A 252 -5.03 6.69 3.35
CA ASP A 252 -3.79 6.98 4.07
C ASP A 252 -3.32 5.84 4.98
N GLN A 253 -4.26 4.97 5.39
CA GLN A 253 -4.04 3.76 6.18
C GLN A 253 -3.75 2.52 5.32
N ARG A 254 -4.00 2.57 4.00
CA ARG A 254 -3.76 1.46 3.06
C ARG A 254 -2.29 1.26 2.75
N TRP A 255 -1.57 0.65 3.70
CA TRP A 255 -0.21 0.21 3.48
C TRP A 255 0.23 -0.78 4.55
N ASN A 256 0.99 -1.77 4.12
CA ASN A 256 1.68 -2.68 5.02
C ASN A 256 3.18 -2.82 4.69
N THR A 257 3.64 -2.22 3.59
CA THR A 257 5.07 -2.08 3.26
C THR A 257 5.44 -0.61 3.10
N LYS A 258 6.72 -0.28 3.33
CA LYS A 258 7.26 1.08 3.16
C LYS A 258 8.70 1.05 2.66
N PHE A 259 8.90 1.16 1.34
CA PHE A 259 10.21 1.10 0.70
C PHE A 259 10.66 2.49 0.25
N TYR A 260 11.80 2.98 0.76
CA TYR A 260 12.30 4.35 0.51
C TYR A 260 11.23 5.45 0.67
N GLY A 261 10.35 5.29 1.66
CA GLY A 261 9.25 6.23 1.92
C GLY A 261 7.99 6.02 1.09
N LYS A 262 8.03 5.18 0.04
CA LYS A 262 6.85 4.79 -0.73
C LYS A 262 6.08 3.72 0.04
N LYS A 263 4.83 4.04 0.40
CA LYS A 263 3.85 3.10 0.96
C LYS A 263 3.35 2.15 -0.12
N GLY A 264 3.15 0.89 0.22
CA GLY A 264 2.59 -0.13 -0.66
C GLY A 264 1.72 -1.13 0.09
N THR A 265 0.93 -1.90 -0.66
CA THR A 265 0.01 -2.93 -0.15
C THR A 265 0.35 -4.26 -0.82
N ALA A 266 1.54 -4.80 -0.53
CA ALA A 266 2.00 -6.01 -1.18
C ALA A 266 1.18 -7.24 -0.74
N ASP A 267 0.79 -7.25 0.53
CA ASP A 267 0.02 -8.34 1.12
C ASP A 267 -1.48 -8.07 1.05
N HIS A 268 -2.24 -9.10 0.73
CA HIS A 268 -3.69 -9.01 0.56
C HIS A 268 -4.42 -10.09 1.35
N ILE A 269 -5.65 -9.77 1.72
CA ILE A 269 -6.72 -10.73 1.97
C ILE A 269 -7.84 -10.38 0.99
N VAL A 270 -8.15 -11.32 0.11
CA VAL A 270 -9.18 -11.21 -0.92
C VAL A 270 -10.15 -12.36 -0.73
N ILE A 271 -11.44 -12.06 -0.72
CA ILE A 271 -12.48 -13.03 -0.32
C ILE A 271 -13.51 -13.23 -1.43
N SER A 272 -14.05 -14.45 -1.48
CA SER A 272 -15.12 -14.82 -2.41
C SER A 272 -16.48 -14.28 -1.94
N SER A 273 -17.46 -14.22 -2.85
CA SER A 273 -18.83 -13.83 -2.52
C SER A 273 -19.54 -14.82 -1.60
N ALA A 274 -19.08 -16.08 -1.53
CA ALA A 274 -19.60 -17.09 -0.61
C ALA A 274 -19.31 -16.79 0.86
N LEU A 275 -18.50 -15.78 1.18
CA LEU A 275 -18.26 -15.29 2.55
C LEU A 275 -19.17 -14.09 2.92
N PHE A 276 -20.23 -13.87 2.15
CA PHE A 276 -21.24 -12.81 2.37
C PHE A 276 -22.67 -13.37 2.36
N ASP A 277 -22.86 -14.67 2.11
CA ASP A 277 -24.14 -15.23 1.71
C ASP A 277 -24.94 -15.82 2.87
N SER A 278 -24.43 -15.71 4.11
CA SER A 278 -25.08 -16.23 5.32
C SER A 278 -25.19 -17.76 5.37
N ARG A 279 -24.34 -18.48 4.63
CA ARG A 279 -24.28 -19.95 4.63
C ARG A 279 -22.90 -20.44 5.07
N GLY A 280 -22.85 -21.07 6.25
CA GLY A 280 -21.63 -21.63 6.82
C GLY A 280 -20.74 -20.56 7.44
N LEU A 281 -19.75 -20.07 6.70
CA LEU A 281 -18.79 -19.06 7.19
C LEU A 281 -18.98 -17.74 6.46
N ASP A 282 -19.00 -16.66 7.22
CA ASP A 282 -19.07 -15.31 6.69
C ASP A 282 -17.92 -14.44 7.20
N TYR A 283 -17.61 -13.44 6.40
CA TYR A 283 -16.68 -12.39 6.76
C TYR A 283 -17.29 -11.45 7.83
N VAL A 284 -16.52 -11.11 8.86
CA VAL A 284 -16.92 -10.08 9.83
C VAL A 284 -16.63 -8.71 9.21
N ASN A 285 -17.68 -7.99 8.84
CA ASN A 285 -17.56 -6.72 8.14
C ASN A 285 -16.69 -5.68 8.88
N ASN A 286 -15.92 -4.88 8.14
CA ASN A 286 -15.01 -3.84 8.67
C ASN A 286 -13.97 -4.36 9.68
N SER A 287 -13.62 -5.65 9.61
CA SER A 287 -12.69 -6.27 10.54
C SER A 287 -11.25 -6.31 10.03
N PHE A 288 -11.02 -5.94 8.76
CA PHE A 288 -9.70 -5.93 8.17
C PHE A 288 -8.81 -4.85 8.77
N LYS A 289 -7.59 -5.23 9.16
CA LYS A 289 -6.61 -4.33 9.78
C LYS A 289 -5.18 -4.68 9.36
N VAL A 290 -4.33 -3.66 9.37
CA VAL A 290 -2.88 -3.82 9.36
C VAL A 290 -2.42 -3.94 10.80
N PHE A 291 -1.70 -5.01 11.13
CA PHE A 291 -1.12 -5.20 12.45
C PHE A 291 0.03 -4.23 12.67
N ARG A 292 -0.05 -3.43 13.74
CA ARG A 292 0.93 -2.40 14.09
C ARG A 292 1.26 -2.52 15.57
N ARG A 293 2.55 -2.58 15.88
CA ARG A 293 3.12 -2.52 17.24
C ARG A 293 4.32 -1.59 17.22
N ASP A 294 4.59 -0.91 18.32
CA ASP A 294 5.64 0.12 18.37
C ASP A 294 7.04 -0.45 18.05
N TYR A 295 7.32 -1.68 18.45
CA TYR A 295 8.59 -2.37 18.16
C TYR A 295 8.80 -2.67 16.66
N LEU A 296 7.72 -2.67 15.86
CA LEU A 296 7.80 -2.80 14.41
C LEU A 296 8.21 -1.50 13.72
N PHE A 297 8.38 -0.41 14.47
CA PHE A 297 8.76 0.88 13.94
C PHE A 297 10.02 1.42 14.60
N THR A 298 10.80 2.13 13.80
CA THR A 298 11.87 3.00 14.30
C THR A 298 11.27 4.26 14.93
N LYS A 299 12.05 4.99 15.72
CA LYS A 299 11.67 6.32 16.25
C LYS A 299 11.29 7.37 15.18
N ARG A 300 11.60 7.10 13.90
CA ARG A 300 11.26 7.95 12.75
C ARG A 300 10.09 7.38 11.93
N GLU A 301 9.31 6.45 12.48
CA GLU A 301 8.12 5.85 11.85
C GLU A 301 8.40 5.15 10.50
N TYR A 302 9.62 4.64 10.33
CA TYR A 302 9.92 3.62 9.31
C TYR A 302 9.75 2.23 9.90
N ILE A 303 9.32 1.27 9.09
CA ILE A 303 9.28 -0.14 9.48
C ILE A 303 10.70 -0.55 9.93
N TYR A 304 10.79 -1.15 11.11
CA TYR A 304 12.02 -1.65 11.69
C TYR A 304 12.39 -3.03 11.09
N ARG A 305 12.61 -3.05 9.78
CA ARG A 305 12.96 -4.26 9.01
C ARG A 305 14.28 -4.90 9.45
N TRP A 306 14.54 -6.13 9.02
CA TRP A 306 15.80 -6.81 9.29
C TRP A 306 16.99 -5.97 8.82
N GLN A 307 17.98 -5.78 9.70
CA GLN A 307 19.07 -4.85 9.45
C GLN A 307 20.25 -5.53 8.73
N TYR A 308 20.53 -5.07 7.52
CA TYR A 308 21.69 -5.44 6.71
C TYR A 308 22.49 -4.18 6.32
N LYS A 309 23.76 -4.11 6.74
CA LYS A 309 24.60 -2.90 6.53
C LYS A 309 26.04 -3.30 6.24
N LYS A 310 26.69 -2.62 5.29
CA LYS A 310 28.07 -2.91 4.84
C LYS A 310 28.26 -4.40 4.51
N GLY A 311 27.30 -4.99 3.80
CA GLY A 311 27.36 -6.40 3.37
C GLY A 311 27.29 -7.44 4.50
N LYS A 312 26.76 -7.08 5.68
CA LYS A 312 26.64 -7.98 6.84
C LYS A 312 25.31 -7.84 7.57
N HIS A 313 24.76 -8.97 8.02
CA HIS A 313 23.63 -9.03 8.94
C HIS A 313 23.99 -8.50 10.33
N ARG A 314 23.02 -7.83 10.98
CA ARG A 314 23.21 -7.14 12.26
C ARG A 314 22.46 -7.77 13.43
N GLY A 315 21.66 -8.82 13.21
CA GLY A 315 20.96 -9.54 14.27
C GLY A 315 19.92 -8.68 14.99
N LYS A 316 19.17 -7.86 14.25
CA LYS A 316 18.11 -7.00 14.80
C LYS A 316 17.16 -6.54 13.71
N GLY A 317 15.94 -6.18 14.11
CA GLY A 317 14.82 -5.83 13.23
C GLY A 317 13.91 -7.03 12.93
N TYR A 318 12.79 -6.76 12.27
CA TYR A 318 11.72 -7.72 11.99
C TYR A 318 11.62 -8.00 10.49
N SER A 319 10.43 -7.91 9.92
CA SER A 319 10.17 -7.95 8.47
C SER A 319 10.04 -6.53 7.93
N ASP A 320 10.30 -6.33 6.63
CA ASP A 320 9.91 -5.11 5.91
C ASP A 320 8.42 -5.06 5.53
N HIS A 321 7.67 -6.10 5.89
CA HIS A 321 6.22 -6.18 5.80
C HIS A 321 5.59 -6.11 7.20
N LEU A 322 4.41 -5.49 7.28
CA LEU A 322 3.52 -5.59 8.43
C LEU A 322 2.46 -6.67 8.13
N PRO A 323 2.09 -7.53 9.10
CA PRO A 323 1.00 -8.47 8.92
C PRO A 323 -0.32 -7.76 8.63
N VAL A 324 -1.19 -8.41 7.85
CA VAL A 324 -2.59 -7.98 7.69
C VAL A 324 -3.51 -9.12 8.14
N TYR A 325 -4.64 -8.77 8.72
CA TYR A 325 -5.60 -9.75 9.25
C TYR A 325 -7.04 -9.28 9.10
N ALA A 326 -7.95 -10.26 9.21
CA ALA A 326 -9.40 -10.08 9.19
C ALA A 326 -10.05 -11.14 10.08
N TYR A 327 -11.30 -10.91 10.45
CA TYR A 327 -12.10 -11.87 11.22
C TYR A 327 -13.21 -12.48 10.38
N PHE A 328 -13.53 -13.72 10.70
CA PHE A 328 -14.57 -14.52 10.07
C PHE A 328 -15.36 -15.22 11.17
N ASP A 329 -16.63 -15.53 10.93
CA ASP A 329 -17.50 -16.17 11.92
C ASP A 329 -18.50 -17.10 11.21
N ASN A 330 -19.17 -17.95 11.97
CA ASN A 330 -20.32 -18.72 11.47
C ASN A 330 -21.65 -17.95 11.63
N LYS A 331 -21.58 -16.70 12.07
CA LYS A 331 -22.72 -15.81 12.16
C LYS A 331 -22.97 -15.16 10.80
N PRO A 332 -24.24 -14.97 10.40
CA PRO A 332 -24.59 -14.29 9.17
C PRO A 332 -23.92 -12.93 9.02
N TYR A 333 -23.53 -12.64 7.78
CA TYR A 333 -22.89 -11.40 7.37
C TYR A 333 -23.75 -10.21 7.79
N ARG A 334 -23.13 -9.27 8.52
CA ARG A 334 -23.78 -8.02 8.91
C ARG A 334 -23.25 -6.90 8.06
N ALA A 335 -24.05 -6.59 7.05
CA ALA A 335 -23.98 -5.37 6.27
C ALA A 335 -23.74 -4.14 7.14
N GLY A 336 -22.80 -3.28 6.75
CA GLY A 336 -22.54 -2.03 7.44
C GLY A 336 -23.75 -1.09 7.31
N LYS A 337 -24.05 -0.28 8.34
CA LYS A 337 -25.12 0.73 8.23
C LYS A 337 -24.89 1.73 7.07
N ASP A 338 -23.65 1.81 6.58
CA ASP A 338 -23.19 2.71 5.52
C ASP A 338 -23.34 2.18 4.08
N ILE A 339 -23.90 0.98 3.86
CA ILE A 339 -24.16 0.47 2.49
C ILE A 339 -25.03 1.45 1.67
N LYS A 340 -25.94 2.18 2.33
CA LYS A 340 -26.76 3.21 1.68
C LYS A 340 -25.99 4.49 1.31
N LYS A 341 -24.83 4.76 1.93
CA LYS A 341 -23.95 5.92 1.64
C LYS A 341 -22.80 5.60 0.70
N SER A 342 -22.38 4.34 0.60
CA SER A 342 -21.20 3.90 -0.17
C SER A 342 -21.49 3.64 -1.66
N LYS A 343 -22.13 4.58 -2.34
CA LYS A 343 -21.95 4.72 -3.81
C LYS A 343 -21.05 5.92 -4.02
N THR A 344 -19.75 5.74 -3.80
CA THR A 344 -18.77 6.75 -4.21
C THR A 344 -18.96 7.01 -5.71
N LYS A 345 -19.49 8.18 -6.05
CA LYS A 345 -19.70 8.56 -7.45
C LYS A 345 -18.39 9.12 -8.00
N ARG A 346 -18.25 9.05 -9.32
CA ARG A 346 -17.25 9.85 -10.04
C ARG A 346 -17.94 11.08 -10.59
N GLU A 347 -17.41 12.25 -10.26
CA GLU A 347 -17.96 13.53 -10.70
C GLU A 347 -16.85 14.38 -11.33
N ILE A 348 -17.18 15.02 -12.45
CA ILE A 348 -16.26 15.96 -13.10
C ILE A 348 -16.36 17.29 -12.36
N GLN A 349 -15.22 17.81 -11.88
CA GLN A 349 -15.16 19.07 -11.15
C GLN A 349 -13.96 19.91 -11.61
N LYS A 350 -13.92 21.16 -11.13
CA LYS A 350 -12.76 22.05 -11.28
C LYS A 350 -11.87 22.00 -10.04
N ILE A 351 -10.62 22.46 -10.15
CA ILE A 351 -9.69 22.53 -9.02
C ILE A 351 -10.28 23.33 -7.85
N GLU A 352 -11.04 24.39 -8.11
CA GLU A 352 -11.69 25.22 -7.09
C GLU A 352 -12.57 24.42 -6.15
N TYR A 353 -13.29 23.41 -6.66
CA TYR A 353 -14.13 22.53 -5.85
C TYR A 353 -13.37 21.86 -4.72
N LEU A 354 -12.12 21.47 -4.96
CA LEU A 354 -11.26 20.83 -3.95
C LEU A 354 -10.96 21.76 -2.77
N TYR A 355 -11.00 23.08 -2.97
CA TYR A 355 -10.78 24.05 -1.89
C TYR A 355 -12.04 24.28 -1.02
N LEU A 356 -13.20 23.84 -1.47
CA LEU A 356 -14.47 23.96 -0.73
C LEU A 356 -14.66 22.82 0.28
N HIS A 357 -13.84 21.76 0.21
CA HIS A 357 -14.03 20.54 0.98
C HIS A 357 -12.80 20.24 1.82
N GLU A 358 -12.97 19.84 3.08
CA GLU A 358 -11.87 19.34 3.90
C GLU A 358 -11.41 17.96 3.44
N LYS A 359 -12.37 17.08 3.10
CA LYS A 359 -12.20 15.73 2.59
C LYS A 359 -13.19 15.49 1.44
N LEU A 360 -12.83 14.59 0.52
CA LEU A 360 -13.72 14.16 -0.55
C LEU A 360 -14.65 13.03 -0.12
N GLU A 361 -15.94 13.17 -0.40
CA GLU A 361 -16.93 12.09 -0.29
C GLU A 361 -17.00 11.24 -1.57
N ASN A 362 -16.85 11.89 -2.73
CA ASN A 362 -16.86 11.29 -4.06
C ASN A 362 -15.45 11.27 -4.68
N GLU A 363 -15.25 10.42 -5.68
CA GLU A 363 -14.07 10.50 -6.53
C GLU A 363 -14.24 11.65 -7.52
N VAL A 364 -13.24 12.51 -7.62
CA VAL A 364 -13.30 13.71 -8.48
C VAL A 364 -12.48 13.47 -9.74
N ILE A 365 -13.06 13.72 -10.90
CA ILE A 365 -12.34 13.78 -12.17
C ILE A 365 -12.02 15.23 -12.46
N LEU A 366 -10.73 15.53 -12.61
CA LEU A 366 -10.24 16.82 -13.08
C LEU A 366 -9.79 16.67 -14.53
N GLU A 367 -10.48 17.34 -15.44
CA GLU A 367 -10.16 17.29 -16.86
C GLU A 367 -9.23 18.42 -17.30
N ASN A 368 -8.45 18.16 -18.35
CA ASN A 368 -7.59 19.15 -19.03
C ASN A 368 -6.59 19.83 -18.10
N ILE A 369 -6.05 19.06 -17.16
CA ILE A 369 -5.09 19.51 -16.17
C ILE A 369 -3.70 19.61 -16.79
N ILE A 370 -3.04 20.74 -16.64
CA ILE A 370 -1.67 20.97 -17.09
C ILE A 370 -0.74 20.97 -15.89
N VAL A 371 0.37 20.24 -15.99
CA VAL A 371 1.43 20.22 -14.99
C VAL A 371 2.40 21.37 -15.28
N ILE A 372 2.40 22.38 -14.41
CA ILE A 372 3.18 23.62 -14.61
C ILE A 372 4.47 23.65 -13.77
N TRP A 373 4.63 22.69 -12.86
CA TRP A 373 5.86 22.48 -12.11
C TRP A 373 5.92 21.04 -11.63
N LYS A 374 7.11 20.43 -11.70
CA LYS A 374 7.35 19.05 -11.24
C LYS A 374 8.64 18.93 -10.45
N LYS A 375 8.59 18.22 -9.33
CA LYS A 375 9.80 17.77 -8.63
C LYS A 375 9.59 16.47 -7.87
N TRP A 376 10.35 15.43 -8.22
CA TRP A 376 10.22 14.08 -7.65
C TRP A 376 8.78 13.56 -7.73
N GLY A 377 8.17 13.16 -6.61
CA GLY A 377 6.77 12.74 -6.55
C GLY A 377 5.76 13.87 -6.43
N ASN A 378 6.18 15.15 -6.51
CA ASN A 378 5.31 16.31 -6.34
C ASN A 378 5.08 17.06 -7.66
N ALA A 379 4.01 17.84 -7.73
CA ALA A 379 3.69 18.71 -8.87
C ALA A 379 2.80 19.90 -8.45
N ILE A 380 2.77 20.95 -9.28
CA ILE A 380 1.68 21.94 -9.31
C ILE A 380 0.91 21.76 -10.61
N ILE A 381 -0.41 21.76 -10.51
CA ILE A 381 -1.31 21.61 -11.64
C ILE A 381 -2.29 22.79 -11.76
N LYS A 382 -2.72 23.10 -13.00
CA LYS A 382 -3.76 24.12 -13.31
C LYS A 382 -4.69 23.66 -14.43
N GLN A 383 -5.90 24.24 -14.49
CA GLN A 383 -6.85 24.08 -15.61
C GLN A 383 -6.95 25.31 -16.51
N SER A 384 -6.78 26.51 -15.95
CA SER A 384 -6.83 27.79 -16.65
C SER A 384 -5.83 28.77 -16.03
N LYS A 385 -5.54 29.88 -16.72
CA LYS A 385 -4.61 30.91 -16.23
C LYS A 385 -5.08 31.52 -14.90
N GLU A 386 -6.32 32.01 -14.87
CA GLU A 386 -6.91 32.72 -13.73
C GLU A 386 -7.48 31.79 -12.64
N GLY A 387 -7.64 30.50 -12.96
CA GLY A 387 -8.10 29.47 -12.03
C GLY A 387 -7.05 29.12 -10.97
N ARG A 388 -7.46 28.38 -9.95
CA ARG A 388 -6.56 27.96 -8.85
C ARG A 388 -5.58 26.90 -9.32
N GLY A 389 -4.33 27.03 -8.89
CA GLY A 389 -3.41 25.90 -8.88
C GLY A 389 -3.69 24.91 -7.75
N MET A 390 -3.17 23.69 -7.87
CA MET A 390 -3.23 22.65 -6.83
C MET A 390 -1.89 21.94 -6.71
N PHE A 391 -1.44 21.72 -5.48
CA PHE A 391 -0.25 20.96 -5.20
C PHE A 391 -0.58 19.47 -5.07
N LEU A 392 0.13 18.64 -5.84
CA LEU A 392 0.11 17.19 -5.75
C LEU A 392 1.27 16.75 -4.86
N PHE A 393 0.97 16.16 -3.70
CA PHE A 393 1.99 15.70 -2.75
C PHE A 393 2.19 14.18 -2.85
N GLY A 394 3.36 13.77 -3.32
CA GLY A 394 3.78 12.36 -3.37
C GLY A 394 3.06 11.48 -4.40
N CYS A 395 2.03 11.99 -5.09
CA CYS A 395 1.20 11.24 -6.04
C CYS A 395 1.43 11.59 -7.51
N ALA A 396 2.46 12.39 -7.83
CA ALA A 396 2.70 12.86 -9.20
C ALA A 396 3.74 12.04 -9.98
N ASN A 397 4.10 10.82 -9.57
CA ASN A 397 5.22 10.07 -10.21
C ASN A 397 4.99 9.73 -11.70
N ALA A 398 3.73 9.60 -12.12
CA ALA A 398 3.37 9.29 -13.50
C ALA A 398 3.20 10.54 -14.40
N LEU A 399 3.38 11.73 -13.83
CA LEU A 399 3.15 13.01 -14.50
C LEU A 399 4.46 13.65 -14.98
N GLU A 400 4.37 14.39 -16.06
CA GLU A 400 5.49 15.12 -16.67
C GLU A 400 5.16 16.62 -16.73
N GLU A 401 6.14 17.49 -16.45
CA GLU A 401 5.97 18.95 -16.59
C GLU A 401 5.74 19.31 -18.05
N GLY A 402 4.84 20.26 -18.32
CA GLY A 402 4.48 20.63 -19.69
C GLY A 402 3.55 19.66 -20.39
N HIS A 403 2.94 18.70 -19.67
CA HIS A 403 1.96 17.77 -20.22
C HIS A 403 0.56 18.02 -19.65
N LYS A 404 -0.46 17.62 -20.42
CA LYS A 404 -1.88 17.72 -20.10
C LYS A 404 -2.49 16.34 -19.80
N TYR A 405 -3.35 16.27 -18.80
CA TYR A 405 -3.94 15.03 -18.31
C TYR A 405 -5.42 15.20 -17.91
N ASP A 406 -6.14 14.09 -17.90
CA ASP A 406 -7.33 13.91 -17.06
C ASP A 406 -6.93 13.08 -15.84
N LEU A 407 -7.25 13.58 -14.66
CA LEU A 407 -6.84 12.98 -13.38
C LEU A 407 -8.05 12.54 -12.56
N LEU A 408 -7.99 11.33 -12.01
CA LEU A 408 -8.86 10.88 -10.93
C LEU A 408 -8.24 11.27 -9.58
N VAL A 409 -8.90 12.12 -8.82
CA VAL A 409 -8.53 12.56 -7.48
C VAL A 409 -9.39 11.82 -6.46
N ARG A 410 -8.74 11.14 -5.51
CA ARG A 410 -9.43 10.32 -4.47
C ARG A 410 -9.20 10.83 -3.06
N ALA A 411 -8.20 11.70 -2.84
CA ALA A 411 -7.95 12.27 -1.53
C ALA A 411 -7.27 13.64 -1.60
N ILE A 412 -7.68 14.49 -0.67
CA ILE A 412 -7.11 15.81 -0.38
C ILE A 412 -6.78 15.91 1.10
N THR A 413 -5.88 16.84 1.45
CA THR A 413 -5.57 17.20 2.83
C THR A 413 -5.19 18.68 2.91
N SER A 414 -5.05 19.21 4.12
CA SER A 414 -4.52 20.54 4.39
C SER A 414 -3.33 20.45 5.34
N TYR A 415 -2.11 20.58 4.83
CA TYR A 415 -0.89 20.55 5.63
C TYR A 415 -0.46 21.96 6.03
N LYS A 416 -0.66 22.32 7.32
CA LYS A 416 -0.31 23.65 7.86
C LYS A 416 -0.89 24.81 7.03
N GLY A 417 -2.09 24.60 6.48
CA GLY A 417 -2.83 25.53 5.62
C GLY A 417 -2.61 25.35 4.12
N LEU A 418 -1.58 24.60 3.68
CA LEU A 418 -1.40 24.26 2.27
C LEU A 418 -2.42 23.19 1.87
N LYS A 419 -3.24 23.46 0.85
CA LYS A 419 -4.18 22.50 0.29
C LYS A 419 -3.43 21.57 -0.65
N GLU A 420 -3.57 20.27 -0.46
CA GLU A 420 -2.81 19.26 -1.21
C GLU A 420 -3.73 18.14 -1.68
N VAL A 421 -3.49 17.64 -2.89
CA VAL A 421 -4.00 16.34 -3.33
C VAL A 421 -2.94 15.29 -3.00
N THR A 422 -3.35 14.21 -2.35
CA THR A 422 -2.44 13.13 -1.91
C THR A 422 -2.64 11.83 -2.66
N HIS A 423 -3.77 11.66 -3.35
CA HIS A 423 -4.08 10.49 -4.18
C HIS A 423 -4.69 10.94 -5.50
N ALA A 424 -3.89 10.90 -6.56
CA ALA A 424 -4.30 11.20 -7.92
C ALA A 424 -3.78 10.13 -8.88
N TYR A 425 -4.58 9.79 -9.89
CA TYR A 425 -4.28 8.76 -10.89
C TYR A 425 -4.53 9.33 -12.28
N VAL A 426 -3.66 8.98 -13.22
CA VAL A 426 -3.82 9.38 -14.63
C VAL A 426 -4.93 8.52 -15.24
N LEU A 427 -6.00 9.16 -15.68
CA LEU A 427 -7.02 8.50 -16.51
C LEU A 427 -6.65 8.59 -17.99
N LYS A 428 -6.13 9.75 -18.41
CA LYS A 428 -5.75 10.01 -19.79
C LYS A 428 -4.60 11.01 -19.86
N GLU A 429 -3.63 10.74 -20.72
CA GLU A 429 -2.62 11.71 -21.15
C GLU A 429 -3.07 12.34 -22.47
N LYS A 430 -3.08 13.66 -22.53
CA LYS A 430 -3.57 14.48 -23.65
C LYS A 430 -2.43 15.18 -24.42
N GLY A 431 -1.18 14.84 -24.12
CA GLY A 431 0.02 15.35 -24.79
C GLY A 431 0.59 16.64 -24.19
N LYS A 432 1.51 17.28 -24.92
CA LYS A 432 2.23 18.48 -24.49
C LYS A 432 1.30 19.71 -24.42
N ALA A 433 1.64 20.64 -23.55
CA ALA A 433 0.98 21.92 -23.37
C ALA A 433 2.00 23.02 -23.04
N ASP A 434 1.80 24.21 -23.60
CA ASP A 434 2.56 25.39 -23.22
C ASP A 434 2.17 25.83 -21.79
N ILE A 435 3.17 25.96 -20.93
CA ILE A 435 3.01 26.31 -19.51
C ILE A 435 3.27 27.79 -19.23
N GLU A 436 3.91 28.53 -20.14
CA GLU A 436 4.39 29.89 -19.86
C GLU A 436 3.23 30.84 -19.50
N LYS A 437 2.07 30.67 -20.13
CA LYS A 437 0.88 31.47 -19.84
C LYS A 437 0.26 31.22 -18.45
N TYR A 438 0.67 30.16 -17.75
CA TYR A 438 0.16 29.77 -16.42
C TYR A 438 1.10 30.14 -15.28
N ILE A 439 2.33 30.56 -15.61
CA ILE A 439 3.35 30.94 -14.64
C ILE A 439 3.21 32.42 -14.35
N LEU A 440 3.21 32.77 -13.07
CA LEU A 440 3.14 34.16 -12.63
C LEU A 440 4.49 34.85 -12.84
N LYS A 441 4.44 36.16 -13.08
CA LYS A 441 5.60 37.06 -13.13
C LYS A 441 5.44 38.17 -12.10
N ALA A 442 6.46 39.03 -11.96
CA ALA A 442 6.41 40.17 -11.05
C ALA A 442 5.15 41.06 -11.27
N SER A 443 4.78 41.29 -12.54
CA SER A 443 3.61 42.08 -12.91
C SER A 443 2.26 41.50 -12.45
N ASP A 444 2.20 40.21 -12.10
CA ASP A 444 0.97 39.58 -11.63
C ASP A 444 0.73 39.80 -10.12
N PHE A 445 1.67 40.37 -9.37
CA PHE A 445 1.51 40.56 -7.93
C PHE A 445 0.36 41.52 -7.57
N SER A 446 -0.04 42.43 -8.46
CA SER A 446 -1.21 43.30 -8.26
C SER A 446 -2.54 42.53 -8.34
N LYS A 447 -2.54 41.33 -8.92
CA LYS A 447 -3.74 40.54 -9.15
C LYS A 447 -4.06 39.64 -7.96
N LYS A 448 -5.35 39.32 -7.78
CA LYS A 448 -5.83 38.40 -6.73
C LYS A 448 -5.16 37.02 -6.78
N ILE A 449 -4.69 36.57 -7.94
CA ILE A 449 -4.04 35.27 -8.11
C ILE A 449 -2.73 35.16 -7.31
N ALA A 450 -1.96 36.25 -7.19
CA ALA A 450 -0.71 36.27 -6.45
C ALA A 450 -0.89 36.30 -4.91
N GLN A 451 -2.15 36.40 -4.45
CA GLN A 451 -2.52 36.28 -3.03
C GLN A 451 -2.96 34.86 -2.66
N ARG A 452 -2.88 33.90 -3.60
CA ARG A 452 -3.30 32.51 -3.42
C ARG A 452 -2.09 31.59 -3.28
N GLN A 453 -2.31 30.47 -2.60
CA GLN A 453 -1.38 29.36 -2.52
C GLN A 453 -1.43 28.47 -3.78
N ASN A 454 -0.42 27.61 -3.94
CA ASN A 454 -0.28 26.62 -5.01
C ASN A 454 -0.10 27.22 -6.41
N GLU A 455 0.61 28.34 -6.50
CA GLU A 455 0.99 28.95 -7.78
C GLU A 455 2.50 28.85 -8.02
N VAL A 456 2.91 28.95 -9.28
CA VAL A 456 4.33 28.95 -9.70
C VAL A 456 4.66 30.36 -10.18
N ILE A 457 5.80 30.89 -9.74
CA ILE A 457 6.30 32.20 -10.12
C ILE A 457 7.74 32.10 -10.61
N ARG A 458 8.06 32.81 -11.68
CA ARG A 458 9.40 32.85 -12.28
C ARG A 458 9.89 34.28 -12.46
N ASP A 459 11.21 34.40 -12.59
CA ASP A 459 11.95 35.62 -12.93
C ASP A 459 11.62 36.83 -12.03
N LEU A 460 11.71 36.63 -10.71
CA LEU A 460 11.62 37.73 -9.75
C LEU A 460 13.00 38.28 -9.43
N VAL A 461 13.15 39.59 -9.45
CA VAL A 461 14.36 40.29 -9.01
C VAL A 461 14.02 41.14 -7.79
N GLY A 462 14.85 41.07 -6.76
CA GLY A 462 14.61 41.81 -5.52
C GLY A 462 15.60 41.47 -4.42
N THR A 463 15.45 42.14 -3.28
CA THR A 463 16.39 42.03 -2.16
C THR A 463 15.90 41.02 -1.13
N TYR A 464 16.75 40.07 -0.75
CA TYR A 464 16.52 39.21 0.40
C TYR A 464 16.94 39.92 1.70
N LYS A 465 15.98 40.12 2.61
CA LYS A 465 16.19 40.77 3.91
C LYS A 465 15.34 40.10 5.00
N ASN A 466 15.98 39.62 6.06
CA ASN A 466 15.35 39.08 7.28
C ASN A 466 14.27 38.01 7.00
N LYS A 467 14.51 37.10 6.04
CA LYS A 467 13.56 36.06 5.57
C LYS A 467 12.37 36.61 4.77
N TYR A 468 12.51 37.81 4.21
CA TYR A 468 11.57 38.40 3.28
C TYR A 468 12.27 38.71 1.96
N PHE A 469 11.51 38.63 0.88
CA PHE A 469 11.88 39.07 -0.44
C PHE A 469 11.18 40.41 -0.70
N HIS A 470 11.96 41.42 -1.04
CA HIS A 470 11.51 42.78 -1.28
C HIS A 470 11.57 43.07 -2.78
N LEU A 471 10.43 43.41 -3.37
CA LEU A 471 10.32 43.81 -4.78
C LEU A 471 9.29 44.95 -4.89
N GLU A 472 9.56 45.99 -5.68
CA GLU A 472 8.56 47.01 -6.05
C GLU A 472 7.67 47.52 -4.88
N GLY A 473 8.27 47.88 -3.74
CA GLY A 473 7.56 48.34 -2.54
C GLY A 473 6.79 47.27 -1.76
N ARG A 474 6.83 46.01 -2.20
CA ARG A 474 6.19 44.85 -1.56
C ARG A 474 7.20 44.05 -0.75
N LYS A 475 6.69 43.40 0.29
CA LYS A 475 7.45 42.53 1.19
C LYS A 475 6.76 41.18 1.29
N ILE A 476 7.41 40.12 0.82
CA ILE A 476 6.84 38.77 0.77
C ILE A 476 7.70 37.83 1.61
N PRO A 477 7.14 37.05 2.55
CA PRO A 477 7.91 36.03 3.25
C PRO A 477 8.54 35.05 2.25
N ILE A 478 9.80 34.68 2.46
CA ILE A 478 10.51 33.72 1.60
C ILE A 478 11.16 32.62 2.44
N TYR A 479 11.00 31.38 1.99
CA TYR A 479 11.49 30.19 2.65
C TYR A 479 12.36 29.35 1.71
N PHE A 480 13.59 29.10 2.14
CA PHE A 480 14.52 28.17 1.49
C PHE A 480 14.44 26.80 2.15
N LYS A 481 14.15 25.75 1.37
CA LYS A 481 13.94 24.38 1.89
C LYS A 481 15.12 23.81 2.67
N LYS A 482 16.36 24.25 2.39
CA LYS A 482 17.53 23.89 3.20
C LYS A 482 18.20 25.16 3.72
N LYS A 483 18.59 25.15 4.99
CA LYS A 483 19.26 26.28 5.65
C LYS A 483 20.52 26.72 4.88
N LYS A 484 21.28 25.76 4.35
CA LYS A 484 22.51 26.01 3.57
C LYS A 484 22.31 26.72 2.22
N TYR A 485 21.07 26.88 1.75
CA TYR A 485 20.76 27.59 0.50
C TYR A 485 20.29 29.01 0.74
N ARG A 486 20.29 29.49 1.98
CA ARG A 486 19.86 30.85 2.28
C ARG A 486 20.97 31.82 1.86
N PRO A 487 20.66 32.86 1.05
CA PRO A 487 21.58 33.95 0.79
C PRO A 487 21.96 34.66 2.09
N GLU A 488 23.05 35.43 2.01
CA GLU A 488 23.37 36.43 3.04
C GLU A 488 22.27 37.47 3.14
N ASN A 489 22.16 38.11 4.30
CA ASN A 489 21.16 39.14 4.50
C ASN A 489 21.51 40.39 3.69
N MET A 490 20.51 41.12 3.21
CA MET A 490 20.70 42.35 2.40
C MET A 490 21.35 42.09 1.04
N THR A 491 21.07 40.94 0.43
CA THR A 491 21.61 40.54 -0.88
C THR A 491 20.52 40.59 -1.94
N ASP A 492 20.86 41.15 -3.09
CA ASP A 492 19.98 41.12 -4.26
C ASP A 492 20.04 39.74 -4.92
N ILE A 493 18.86 39.19 -5.20
CA ILE A 493 18.73 37.86 -5.79
C ILE A 493 17.76 37.89 -6.96
N LYS A 494 18.05 37.08 -7.97
CA LYS A 494 17.09 36.70 -9.01
C LYS A 494 16.55 35.32 -8.70
N ILE A 495 15.25 35.22 -8.44
CA ILE A 495 14.55 33.94 -8.28
C ILE A 495 14.09 33.48 -9.67
N HIS A 496 14.69 32.40 -10.16
CA HIS A 496 14.32 31.78 -11.43
C HIS A 496 13.01 31.00 -11.31
N ASN A 497 12.79 30.33 -10.17
CA ASN A 497 11.60 29.52 -9.95
C ASN A 497 11.25 29.45 -8.46
N ALA A 498 10.02 29.81 -8.10
CA ALA A 498 9.50 29.61 -6.76
C ALA A 498 8.04 29.18 -6.80
N LEU A 499 7.62 28.53 -5.71
CA LEU A 499 6.21 28.28 -5.45
C LEU A 499 5.66 29.37 -4.53
N LEU A 500 4.46 29.88 -4.80
CA LEU A 500 3.65 30.53 -3.78
C LEU A 500 3.03 29.44 -2.89
N GLY A 501 3.79 29.05 -1.88
CA GLY A 501 3.40 28.04 -0.90
C GLY A 501 2.72 28.65 0.32
N TYR A 502 2.25 27.78 1.21
CA TYR A 502 1.61 28.18 2.46
C TYR A 502 2.15 27.35 3.61
N TYR A 503 2.57 28.02 4.69
CA TYR A 503 2.92 27.36 5.95
C TYR A 503 2.55 28.30 7.08
N LYS A 504 1.32 28.18 7.59
CA LYS A 504 0.66 29.16 8.49
C LYS A 504 0.50 30.58 7.91
N LYS A 505 1.21 30.92 6.85
CA LYS A 505 1.13 32.15 6.06
C LYS A 505 1.58 31.89 4.62
N LEU A 506 1.15 32.73 3.69
CA LEU A 506 1.61 32.71 2.30
C LEU A 506 3.08 33.11 2.22
N GLN A 507 3.86 32.40 1.40
CA GLN A 507 5.30 32.65 1.25
C GLN A 507 5.84 32.10 -0.07
N LEU A 508 6.92 32.72 -0.55
CA LEU A 508 7.74 32.16 -1.63
C LEU A 508 8.52 30.95 -1.10
N VAL A 509 8.51 29.85 -1.82
CA VAL A 509 9.24 28.62 -1.47
C VAL A 509 10.28 28.33 -2.55
N VAL A 510 11.54 28.50 -2.19
CA VAL A 510 12.71 28.20 -3.03
C VAL A 510 13.27 26.85 -2.62
N SER A 511 13.36 25.93 -3.57
CA SER A 511 13.60 24.51 -3.27
C SER A 511 15.06 24.07 -3.47
N SER A 512 15.81 24.77 -4.31
CA SER A 512 17.14 24.41 -4.81
C SER A 512 18.04 25.65 -4.92
N PRO A 513 19.37 25.51 -4.86
CA PRO A 513 20.28 26.59 -5.25
C PRO A 513 20.08 27.00 -6.71
N ASN A 514 19.78 26.07 -7.62
CA ASN A 514 19.52 26.39 -9.04
C ASN A 514 18.22 27.20 -9.26
N ASP A 515 17.40 27.37 -8.23
CA ASP A 515 16.13 28.10 -8.33
C ASP A 515 16.34 29.62 -8.16
N PHE A 516 17.56 30.08 -7.81
CA PHE A 516 17.90 31.50 -7.69
C PHE A 516 19.40 31.77 -7.94
N THR A 517 19.74 33.00 -8.29
CA THR A 517 21.11 33.50 -8.28
C THR A 517 21.24 34.69 -7.34
N VAL A 518 22.40 34.81 -6.70
CA VAL A 518 22.81 36.04 -6.04
C VAL A 518 23.31 36.97 -7.14
N LEU A 519 22.80 38.20 -7.15
CA LEU A 519 23.27 39.23 -8.06
C LEU A 519 24.47 39.91 -7.41
N GLU A 520 25.57 39.98 -8.15
CA GLU A 520 26.72 40.80 -7.75
C GLU A 520 26.30 42.27 -7.81
N LYS A 521 26.83 43.04 -6.86
CA LYS A 521 26.53 44.48 -6.74
C LYS A 521 27.20 45.28 -7.84
#